data_AF-A0A1Y2W6K1-F1
#
_entry.id   AF-A0A1Y2W6K1-F1
#
_cell.length_a   1.000
_cell.length_b   1.000
_cell.length_c   1.000
_cell.angle_alpha   90.00
_cell.angle_beta   90.00
_cell.angle_gamma   90.00
#
_symmetry.space_group_name_H-M   'P 1'
#
loop_
_entity.id
_entity.type
_entity.pdbx_description
1 polymer ?
#
loop_
_entity_poly.entity_id
_entity_poly.type
_entity_poly.pdbx_seq_one_letter_code
_entity_poly.pdbx_strand_id
1 'polypeptide(L)'
;MRLLEISDSGQVSFTGDLENDIPPYAILSHTWGSDDQEIKFDDIRGQTGQTKNGYKKIDFCQKQATKDGLRYFWIDSCCINQDSTAELSKAIISMFRWYHDATKCYVYLSDVSTGFNGSISTWEESLRRSRWFTRGWTLQELIAPRVVEFFSSEGQLLGDKVSLEQQLHGITKIPVSALRGTLLSKFSIEERMSWSQNRETKVPEDKAYCLFGIFGVYTNPLYGEGQGNAYRRLQKEVKSLREQPFSTVPFSRDPNFIDRPEILEWLHKKCDEQSTRVALIGIGGIGKSQAVIEYTYQVRDNRPQTWVFWSENGSIIVTFRYRDAVLKIVGDNWNVKPMKALEKNQALQLLQQKLHITSEDDDMAKLLDALDYIPLAITQAAANINRRPRVTVLSYLNEFRESEHRGRRLLDRDLGDLRRDGSASNSVKTTWYMSFESFRKNHPLLICCLS
;
A
#
# COMPACT_ATOMS: atom_id res chain seq x y z
N MET A 1 4.55 10.75 23.22
CA MET A 1 4.89 12.18 23.17
C MET A 1 4.77 12.73 24.57
N ARG A 2 5.53 13.76 24.92
CA ARG A 2 5.46 14.43 26.21
C ARG A 2 4.77 15.77 26.04
N LEU A 3 3.87 16.14 26.94
CA LEU A 3 3.15 17.42 26.93
C LEU A 3 3.55 18.26 28.14
N LEU A 4 3.26 19.55 28.07
CA LEU A 4 3.20 20.45 29.21
C LEU A 4 1.75 20.51 29.70
N GLU A 5 1.55 20.26 30.99
CA GLU A 5 0.27 20.34 31.68
C GLU A 5 0.19 21.64 32.48
N ILE A 6 -0.95 22.31 32.36
CA ILE A 6 -1.32 23.46 33.17
C ILE A 6 -2.07 22.94 34.41
N SER A 7 -1.50 23.16 35.58
CA SER A 7 -2.16 22.87 36.85
C SER A 7 -3.23 23.92 37.18
N ASP A 8 -4.10 23.62 38.14
CA ASP A 8 -5.14 24.55 38.59
C ASP A 8 -4.58 25.85 39.19
N SER A 9 -3.33 25.81 39.67
CA SER A 9 -2.60 26.98 40.16
C SER A 9 -1.90 27.78 39.06
N GLY A 10 -2.00 27.35 37.80
CA GLY A 10 -1.32 27.96 36.65
C GLY A 10 0.17 27.63 36.57
N GLN A 11 0.67 26.65 37.33
CA GLN A 11 2.03 26.15 37.15
C GLN A 11 2.08 25.14 36.00
N VAL A 12 3.21 25.13 35.28
CA VAL A 12 3.45 24.25 34.13
C VAL A 12 4.42 23.13 34.54
N SER A 13 4.06 21.89 34.22
CA SER A 13 4.92 20.72 34.44
C SER A 13 4.81 19.73 33.28
N PHE A 14 5.81 18.88 33.09
CA PHE A 14 5.72 17.81 32.09
C PHE A 14 4.74 16.71 32.51
N THR A 15 4.04 16.16 31.54
CA THR A 15 3.39 14.85 31.67
C THR A 15 4.42 13.72 31.62
N GLY A 16 3.99 12.48 31.90
CA GLY A 16 4.72 11.30 31.44
C GLY A 16 4.75 11.18 29.91
N ASP A 17 5.47 10.20 29.40
CA ASP A 17 5.45 9.87 27.97
C ASP A 17 4.12 9.18 27.61
N LEU A 18 3.30 9.88 26.83
CA LEU A 18 1.98 9.41 26.40
C LEU A 18 2.10 8.66 25.07
N GLU A 19 1.71 7.38 25.05
CA GLU A 19 1.69 6.56 23.83
C GLU A 19 0.28 6.32 23.29
N ASN A 20 -0.69 6.16 24.19
CA ASN A 20 -2.11 6.02 23.91
C ASN A 20 -2.89 7.09 24.69
N ASP A 21 -4.15 7.34 24.30
CA ASP A 21 -5.07 8.25 25.01
C ASP A 21 -4.51 9.67 25.23
N ILE A 22 -3.90 10.22 24.18
CA ILE A 22 -3.36 11.59 24.21
C ILE A 22 -4.53 12.57 24.40
N PRO A 23 -4.53 13.38 25.48
CA PRO A 23 -5.61 14.32 25.74
C PRO A 23 -5.61 15.46 24.70
N PRO A 24 -6.72 16.18 24.51
CA PRO A 24 -6.75 17.38 23.67
C PRO A 24 -5.67 18.37 24.11
N TYR A 25 -4.89 18.86 23.13
CA TYR A 25 -3.74 19.74 23.39
C TYR A 25 -3.60 20.83 22.33
N ALA A 26 -3.01 21.94 22.74
CA ALA A 26 -2.51 22.96 21.83
C ALA A 26 -1.07 22.64 21.39
N ILE A 27 -0.66 23.13 20.23
CA ILE A 27 0.72 23.00 19.76
C ILE A 27 1.27 24.35 19.33
N LEU A 28 2.48 24.70 19.79
CA LEU A 28 3.13 25.96 19.44
C LEU A 28 4.04 25.77 18.24
N SER A 29 3.75 26.52 17.17
CA SER A 29 4.65 26.71 16.05
C SER A 29 5.37 28.05 16.20
N HIS A 30 6.70 28.05 16.12
CA HIS A 30 7.48 29.26 16.39
C HIS A 30 8.88 29.18 15.79
N THR A 31 9.57 30.33 15.74
CA THR A 31 11.00 30.37 15.37
C THR A 31 11.88 30.37 16.60
N TRP A 32 12.89 29.51 16.63
CA TRP A 32 13.86 29.50 17.72
C TRP A 32 14.69 30.79 17.73
N GLY A 33 14.98 31.27 18.93
CA GLY A 33 15.89 32.37 19.21
C GLY A 33 17.34 31.91 19.21
N SER A 34 18.21 32.60 19.95
CA SER A 34 19.57 32.15 20.17
C SER A 34 19.60 30.93 21.11
N ASP A 35 20.55 30.02 20.90
CA ASP A 35 20.62 28.73 21.60
C ASP A 35 20.74 28.87 23.14
N ASP A 36 21.27 30.00 23.62
CA ASP A 36 21.42 30.34 25.04
C ASP A 36 20.12 30.89 25.67
N GLN A 37 19.26 31.49 24.86
CA GLN A 37 17.99 32.10 25.28
C GLN A 37 16.77 31.23 25.01
N GLU A 38 16.91 30.17 24.21
CA GLU A 38 15.82 29.24 23.95
C GLU A 38 15.57 28.32 25.15
N ILE A 39 14.30 28.00 25.40
CA ILE A 39 13.90 27.07 26.46
C ILE A 39 14.05 25.64 25.95
N LYS A 40 14.86 24.86 26.66
CA LYS A 40 15.11 23.44 26.39
C LYS A 40 14.43 22.56 27.42
N PHE A 41 14.43 21.25 27.16
CA PHE A 41 13.86 20.23 28.04
C PHE A 41 14.36 20.34 29.50
N ASP A 42 15.68 20.45 29.68
CA ASP A 42 16.28 20.54 31.02
C ASP A 42 15.94 21.84 31.75
N ASP A 43 15.66 22.93 31.03
CA ASP A 43 15.29 24.21 31.65
C ASP A 43 13.92 24.15 32.35
N ILE A 44 12.97 23.42 31.75
CA ILE A 44 11.65 23.18 32.36
C ILE A 44 11.79 22.16 33.48
N ARG A 45 12.55 21.09 33.27
CA ARG A 45 12.76 20.04 34.28
C ARG A 45 13.45 20.57 35.54
N GLY A 46 14.44 21.45 35.36
CA GLY A 46 15.21 22.09 36.43
C GLY A 46 14.58 23.38 36.96
N GLN A 47 13.47 23.85 36.37
CA GLN A 47 12.83 25.14 36.69
C GLN A 47 13.76 26.36 36.57
N THR A 48 14.77 26.30 35.70
CA THR A 48 15.76 27.37 35.48
C THR A 48 15.42 28.27 34.30
N GLY A 49 14.40 27.92 33.50
CA GLY A 49 14.07 28.60 32.25
C GLY A 49 13.42 29.99 32.40
N GLN A 50 12.89 30.35 33.57
CA GLN A 50 12.06 31.56 33.74
C GLN A 50 12.81 32.88 33.44
N THR A 51 14.14 32.88 33.54
CA THR A 51 14.99 34.05 33.28
C THR A 51 15.36 34.21 31.80
N LYS A 52 15.14 33.18 30.97
CA LYS A 52 15.50 33.20 29.55
C LYS A 52 14.42 33.88 28.73
N ASN A 53 14.83 34.62 27.70
CA ASN A 53 13.88 35.33 26.82
C ASN A 53 12.89 34.39 26.09
N GLY A 54 13.30 33.15 25.81
CA GLY A 54 12.43 32.14 25.21
C GLY A 54 11.22 31.79 26.07
N TYR A 55 11.27 32.03 27.39
CA TYR A 55 10.17 31.72 28.30
C TYR A 55 8.87 32.46 27.96
N LYS A 56 8.97 33.62 27.31
CA LYS A 56 7.81 34.38 26.80
C LYS A 56 6.91 33.55 25.90
N LYS A 57 7.48 32.61 25.14
CA LYS A 57 6.73 31.70 24.25
C LYS A 57 5.92 30.68 25.05
N ILE A 58 6.49 30.19 26.15
CA ILE A 58 5.81 29.27 27.09
C ILE A 58 4.63 30.01 27.74
N ASP A 59 4.88 31.20 28.28
CA ASP A 59 3.84 32.03 28.92
C ASP A 59 2.72 32.40 27.95
N PHE A 60 3.06 32.81 26.72
CA PHE A 60 2.08 33.04 25.67
C PHE A 60 1.23 31.79 25.38
N CYS A 61 1.88 30.65 25.11
CA CYS A 61 1.19 29.41 24.75
C CYS A 61 0.28 28.94 25.88
N GLN A 62 0.76 29.00 27.12
CA GLN A 62 0.00 28.68 28.32
C GLN A 62 -1.26 29.56 28.45
N LYS A 63 -1.12 30.88 28.32
CA LYS A 63 -2.24 31.82 28.42
C LYS A 63 -3.27 31.60 27.32
N GLN A 64 -2.81 31.39 26.09
CA GLN A 64 -3.71 31.16 24.95
C GLN A 64 -4.41 29.80 25.04
N ALA A 65 -3.70 28.74 25.42
CA ALA A 65 -4.29 27.42 25.68
C ALA A 65 -5.35 27.48 26.79
N THR A 66 -5.06 28.17 27.89
CA THR A 66 -6.01 28.38 29.00
C THR A 66 -7.26 29.11 28.51
N LYS A 67 -7.11 30.16 27.69
CA LYS A 67 -8.23 30.92 27.10
C LYS A 67 -9.11 30.05 26.21
N ASP A 68 -8.52 29.10 25.51
CA ASP A 68 -9.22 28.14 24.64
C ASP A 68 -9.70 26.87 25.37
N GLY A 69 -9.55 26.80 26.69
CA GLY A 69 -9.99 25.66 27.51
C GLY A 69 -9.13 24.40 27.38
N LEU A 70 -7.88 24.53 26.93
CA LEU A 70 -6.94 23.44 26.78
C LEU A 70 -5.97 23.40 27.95
N ARG A 71 -5.94 22.25 28.64
CA ARG A 71 -5.05 22.01 29.79
C ARG A 71 -3.64 21.58 29.40
N TYR A 72 -3.48 21.05 28.20
CA TYR A 72 -2.21 20.51 27.71
C TYR A 72 -1.73 21.28 26.49
N PHE A 73 -0.42 21.47 26.38
CA PHE A 73 0.19 22.04 25.19
C PHE A 73 1.57 21.43 24.90
N TRP A 74 2.03 21.57 23.66
CA TRP A 74 3.30 21.02 23.19
C TRP A 74 4.15 22.08 22.51
N ILE A 75 5.45 22.04 22.78
CA ILE A 75 6.45 22.94 22.21
C ILE A 75 7.71 22.12 21.91
N ASP A 76 8.15 22.10 20.65
CA ASP A 76 9.27 21.27 20.16
C ASP A 76 10.57 21.51 20.93
N SER A 77 10.87 22.77 21.24
CA SER A 77 12.14 23.15 21.89
C SER A 77 12.33 22.52 23.26
N CYS A 78 11.24 22.29 24.02
CA CYS A 78 11.31 21.79 25.40
C CYS A 78 10.58 20.47 25.65
N CYS A 79 9.62 20.07 24.82
CA CYS A 79 8.94 18.79 24.97
C CYS A 79 9.74 17.62 24.39
N ILE A 80 10.71 17.90 23.52
CA ILE A 80 11.65 16.91 22.98
C ILE A 80 12.98 17.04 23.72
N ASN A 81 13.46 15.94 24.30
CA ASN A 81 14.85 15.87 24.73
C ASN A 81 15.77 15.73 23.51
N GLN A 82 16.36 16.85 23.09
CA GLN A 82 17.23 16.93 21.92
C GLN A 82 18.56 16.18 22.08
N ASP A 83 19.00 15.94 23.33
CA ASP A 83 20.23 15.20 23.62
C ASP A 83 20.02 13.67 23.53
N SER A 84 18.77 13.22 23.47
CA SER A 84 18.41 11.82 23.23
C SER A 84 18.18 11.57 21.74
N THR A 85 19.16 11.00 21.04
CA THR A 85 19.05 10.67 19.60
C THR A 85 17.83 9.81 19.28
N ALA A 86 17.48 8.89 20.18
CA ALA A 86 16.30 8.02 20.02
C ALA A 86 15.00 8.83 20.10
N GLU A 87 14.89 9.75 21.06
CA GLU A 87 13.73 10.62 21.22
C GLU A 87 13.61 11.61 20.07
N LEU A 88 14.72 12.25 19.68
CA LEU A 88 14.78 13.18 18.55
C LEU A 88 14.36 12.49 17.24
N SER A 89 14.85 11.27 16.99
CA SER A 89 14.45 10.49 15.80
C SER A 89 12.96 10.14 15.82
N LYS A 90 12.43 9.67 16.97
CA LYS A 90 11.00 9.39 17.16
C LYS A 90 10.16 10.65 16.95
N ALA A 91 10.64 11.80 17.41
CA ALA A 91 9.98 13.08 17.26
C ALA A 91 9.93 13.54 15.80
N ILE A 92 11.05 13.50 15.07
CA ILE A 92 11.11 13.86 13.65
C ILE A 92 10.11 13.06 12.81
N ILE A 93 10.01 11.75 13.04
CA ILE A 93 9.06 10.88 12.33
C ILE A 93 7.60 11.17 12.74
N SER A 94 7.38 11.57 13.99
CA SER A 94 6.03 11.76 14.54
C SER A 94 5.48 13.18 14.39
N MET A 95 6.33 14.17 14.10
CA MET A 95 6.02 15.59 14.24
C MET A 95 4.81 16.00 13.42
N PHE A 96 4.73 15.56 12.15
CA PHE A 96 3.58 15.84 11.29
C PHE A 96 2.27 15.39 11.92
N ARG A 97 2.24 14.18 12.50
CA ARG A 97 1.05 13.64 13.17
C ARG A 97 0.71 14.46 14.41
N TRP A 98 1.71 14.84 15.21
CA TRP A 98 1.48 15.69 16.39
C TRP A 98 0.87 17.04 16.01
N TYR A 99 1.36 17.68 14.94
CA TYR A 99 0.73 18.91 14.44
C TYR A 99 -0.67 18.67 13.86
N HIS A 100 -0.89 17.56 13.14
CA HIS A 100 -2.21 17.22 12.60
C HIS A 100 -3.26 16.94 13.67
N ASP A 101 -2.88 16.24 14.74
CA ASP A 101 -3.79 15.79 15.80
C ASP A 101 -4.01 16.84 16.91
N ALA A 102 -3.21 17.91 16.93
CA ALA A 102 -3.39 19.03 17.85
C ALA A 102 -4.76 19.69 17.64
N THR A 103 -5.41 20.07 18.74
CA THR A 103 -6.71 20.74 18.72
C THR A 103 -6.60 22.14 18.12
N LYS A 104 -5.54 22.86 18.47
CA LYS A 104 -5.18 24.16 17.90
C LYS A 104 -3.67 24.27 17.73
N CYS A 105 -3.23 24.84 16.61
CA CYS A 105 -1.85 25.26 16.42
C CYS A 105 -1.76 26.79 16.54
N TYR A 106 -0.95 27.26 17.50
CA TYR A 106 -0.66 28.68 17.67
C TYR A 106 0.66 29.00 16.99
N VAL A 107 0.63 29.87 15.99
CA VAL A 107 1.83 30.40 15.35
C VAL A 107 2.22 31.70 16.03
N TYR A 108 3.30 31.69 16.79
CA TYR A 108 3.81 32.87 17.48
C TYR A 108 4.92 33.55 16.68
N LEU A 109 4.63 34.74 16.15
CA LEU A 109 5.52 35.50 15.28
C LEU A 109 6.26 36.58 16.07
N SER A 110 7.44 36.24 16.58
CA SER A 110 8.23 37.17 17.40
C SER A 110 8.74 38.41 16.65
N ASP A 111 8.67 38.42 15.31
CA ASP A 111 9.14 39.48 14.42
C ASP A 111 8.01 40.26 13.73
N VAL A 112 6.75 40.03 14.13
CA VAL A 112 5.58 40.77 13.62
C VAL A 112 4.91 41.49 14.77
N SER A 113 4.94 42.83 14.73
CA SER A 113 4.29 43.69 15.72
C SER A 113 3.12 44.43 15.08
N THR A 114 2.01 44.60 15.82
CA THR A 114 0.85 45.38 15.37
C THR A 114 0.99 46.89 15.61
N GLY A 115 2.02 47.32 16.35
CA GLY A 115 2.23 48.72 16.73
C GLY A 115 1.09 49.32 17.59
N PHE A 116 1.24 50.57 18.03
CA PHE A 116 0.23 51.27 18.85
C PHE A 116 -1.00 51.78 18.07
N ASN A 117 -0.89 51.93 16.74
CA ASN A 117 -1.95 52.51 15.89
C ASN A 117 -2.69 51.48 15.02
N GLY A 118 -2.40 50.17 15.14
CA GLY A 118 -3.26 49.08 14.67
C GLY A 118 -3.66 49.07 13.18
N SER A 119 -3.02 49.86 12.30
CA SER A 119 -3.37 49.83 10.88
C SER A 119 -3.10 48.45 10.28
N ILE A 120 -4.10 47.87 9.62
CA ILE A 120 -4.00 46.56 8.96
C ILE A 120 -2.83 46.51 7.98
N SER A 121 -2.57 47.62 7.28
CA SER A 121 -1.50 47.70 6.28
C SER A 121 -0.08 47.55 6.85
N THR A 122 0.14 47.85 8.14
CA THR A 122 1.49 47.87 8.72
C THR A 122 1.98 46.50 9.18
N TRP A 123 1.12 45.64 9.71
CA TRP A 123 1.54 44.31 10.18
C TRP A 123 1.56 43.28 9.06
N GLU A 124 0.75 43.44 8.01
CA GLU A 124 0.75 42.53 6.84
C GLU A 124 2.11 42.52 6.12
N GLU A 125 2.78 43.66 6.01
CA GLU A 125 4.11 43.72 5.41
C GLU A 125 5.15 43.00 6.27
N SER A 126 5.08 43.16 7.59
CA SER A 126 5.92 42.42 8.54
C SER A 126 5.63 40.92 8.49
N LEU A 127 4.37 40.51 8.36
CA LEU A 127 3.98 39.11 8.16
C LEU A 127 4.67 38.54 6.92
N ARG A 128 4.62 39.23 5.77
CA ARG A 128 5.25 38.78 4.52
C ARG A 128 6.75 38.56 4.65
N ARG A 129 7.41 39.32 5.53
CA ARG A 129 8.86 39.26 5.77
C ARG A 129 9.23 38.39 6.98
N SER A 130 8.25 37.83 7.68
CA SER A 130 8.52 37.05 8.89
C SER A 130 9.42 35.85 8.57
N ARG A 131 10.43 35.65 9.42
CA ARG A 131 11.34 34.52 9.35
C ARG A 131 10.62 33.18 9.51
N TRP A 132 9.42 33.17 10.09
CA TRP A 132 8.64 31.94 10.23
C TRP A 132 8.38 31.26 8.88
N PHE A 133 8.10 32.03 7.82
CA PHE A 133 7.88 31.48 6.48
C PHE A 133 9.14 30.98 5.79
N THR A 134 10.32 31.31 6.31
CA THR A 134 11.61 30.88 5.76
C THR A 134 12.21 29.70 6.53
N ARG A 135 11.56 29.16 7.56
CA ARG A 135 12.06 27.96 8.27
C ARG A 135 11.55 26.67 7.61
N GLY A 136 12.41 25.66 7.51
CA GLY A 136 12.05 24.37 6.91
C GLY A 136 10.90 23.66 7.63
N TRP A 137 11.02 23.51 8.95
CA TRP A 137 10.06 22.74 9.76
C TRP A 137 8.66 23.36 9.82
N THR A 138 8.56 24.70 9.82
CA THR A 138 7.27 25.42 9.83
C THR A 138 6.39 25.13 8.61
N LEU A 139 6.92 24.49 7.57
CA LEU A 139 6.12 23.96 6.46
C LEU A 139 5.10 22.92 6.95
N GLN A 140 5.56 21.93 7.72
CA GLN A 140 4.67 20.91 8.27
C GLN A 140 3.71 21.52 9.29
N GLU A 141 4.18 22.50 10.05
CA GLU A 141 3.42 23.19 11.09
C GLU A 141 2.31 24.07 10.49
N LEU A 142 2.44 24.52 9.25
CA LEU A 142 1.38 25.18 8.49
C LEU A 142 0.36 24.20 7.91
N ILE A 143 0.86 23.10 7.34
CA ILE A 143 0.07 22.20 6.49
C ILE A 143 -0.67 21.14 7.30
N ALA A 144 -0.02 20.56 8.31
CA ALA A 144 -0.54 19.43 9.05
C ALA A 144 -1.75 19.78 9.93
N PRO A 145 -1.74 20.88 10.73
CA PRO A 145 -2.86 21.18 11.61
C PRO A 145 -4.11 21.61 10.84
N ARG A 146 -5.26 21.22 11.38
CA ARG A 146 -6.56 21.66 10.85
C ARG A 146 -6.84 23.12 11.16
N VAL A 147 -6.50 23.55 12.39
CA VAL A 147 -6.69 24.92 12.89
C VAL A 147 -5.31 25.52 13.17
N VAL A 148 -5.01 26.64 12.50
CA VAL A 148 -3.79 27.42 12.70
C VAL A 148 -4.19 28.88 12.91
N GLU A 149 -3.79 29.44 14.05
CA GLU A 149 -4.04 30.84 14.44
C GLU A 149 -2.70 31.57 14.56
N PHE A 150 -2.59 32.74 13.93
CA PHE A 150 -1.37 33.54 13.86
C PHE A 150 -1.41 34.67 14.88
N PHE A 151 -0.35 34.81 15.67
CA PHE A 151 -0.23 35.79 16.73
C PHE A 151 1.02 36.64 16.57
N SER A 152 0.91 37.93 16.91
CA SER A 152 2.00 38.89 16.93
C SER A 152 2.98 38.67 18.09
N SER A 153 4.07 39.43 18.13
CA SER A 153 5.02 39.47 19.25
C SER A 153 4.40 39.94 20.57
N GLU A 154 3.24 40.60 20.53
CA GLU A 154 2.46 41.04 21.69
C GLU A 154 1.37 40.03 22.08
N GLY A 155 1.27 38.90 21.36
CA GLY A 155 0.23 37.89 21.56
C GLY A 155 -1.16 38.29 21.04
N GLN A 156 -1.23 39.27 20.12
CA GLN A 156 -2.48 39.67 19.48
C GLN A 156 -2.80 38.76 18.30
N LEU A 157 -4.07 38.35 18.16
CA LEU A 157 -4.52 37.53 17.04
C LEU A 157 -4.51 38.35 15.74
N LEU A 158 -3.74 37.90 14.76
CA LEU A 158 -3.64 38.49 13.43
C LEU A 158 -4.66 37.90 12.46
N GLY A 159 -5.02 36.63 12.66
CA GLY A 159 -5.96 35.89 11.83
C GLY A 159 -5.72 34.39 11.92
N ASP A 160 -6.48 33.62 11.16
CA ASP A 160 -6.35 32.17 11.05
C ASP A 160 -5.96 31.75 9.62
N LYS A 161 -5.74 30.45 9.43
CA LYS A 161 -5.36 29.87 8.14
C LYS A 161 -6.37 30.17 7.01
N VAL A 162 -7.66 30.32 7.34
CA VAL A 162 -8.74 30.61 6.38
C VAL A 162 -8.79 32.11 6.09
N SER A 163 -8.78 32.96 7.12
CA SER A 163 -8.85 34.41 6.97
C SER A 163 -7.62 34.98 6.25
N LEU A 164 -6.46 34.32 6.37
CA LEU A 164 -5.19 34.72 5.76
C LEU A 164 -4.80 33.89 4.53
N GLU A 165 -5.68 33.04 3.99
CA GLU A 165 -5.31 32.05 2.96
C GLU A 165 -4.66 32.67 1.71
N GLN A 166 -5.08 33.88 1.31
CA GLN A 166 -4.54 34.57 0.13
C GLN A 166 -3.15 35.16 0.41
N GLN A 167 -2.96 35.74 1.60
CA GLN A 167 -1.66 36.21 2.07
C GLN A 167 -0.68 35.02 2.19
N LEU A 168 -1.12 33.93 2.83
CA LEU A 168 -0.34 32.71 2.99
C LEU A 168 0.03 32.08 1.66
N HIS A 169 -0.91 31.98 0.71
CA HIS A 169 -0.63 31.54 -0.66
C HIS A 169 0.39 32.46 -1.34
N GLY A 170 0.22 33.78 -1.22
CA GLY A 170 1.12 34.77 -1.81
C GLY A 170 2.56 34.62 -1.34
N ILE A 171 2.76 34.38 -0.03
CA ILE A 171 4.08 34.23 0.61
C ILE A 171 4.69 32.85 0.31
N THR A 172 3.93 31.78 0.54
CA THR A 172 4.46 30.41 0.53
C THR A 172 4.39 29.71 -0.82
N LYS A 173 3.57 30.23 -1.75
CA LYS A 173 3.19 29.60 -3.03
C LYS A 173 2.44 28.27 -2.88
N ILE A 174 2.04 27.90 -1.66
CA ILE A 174 1.23 26.72 -1.41
C ILE A 174 -0.20 27.00 -1.89
N PRO A 175 -0.84 26.10 -2.67
CA PRO A 175 -2.21 26.29 -3.13
C PRO A 175 -3.19 26.49 -1.97
N VAL A 176 -4.16 27.39 -2.14
CA VAL A 176 -5.23 27.61 -1.15
C VAL A 176 -5.98 26.31 -0.83
N SER A 177 -6.17 25.43 -1.81
CA SER A 177 -6.77 24.11 -1.59
C SER A 177 -5.98 23.23 -0.62
N ALA A 178 -4.64 23.30 -0.64
CA ALA A 178 -3.78 22.59 0.30
C ALA A 178 -3.89 23.19 1.71
N LEU A 179 -3.90 24.53 1.82
CA LEU A 179 -4.10 25.24 3.09
C LEU A 179 -5.45 24.88 3.74
N ARG A 180 -6.49 24.69 2.92
CA ARG A 180 -7.83 24.23 3.36
C ARG A 180 -7.92 22.73 3.70
N GLY A 181 -6.82 21.98 3.62
CA GLY A 181 -6.77 20.57 4.03
C GLY A 181 -7.11 19.56 2.93
N THR A 182 -6.97 19.92 1.66
CA THR A 182 -7.05 18.93 0.57
C THR A 182 -5.98 17.85 0.77
N LEU A 183 -6.36 16.58 0.59
CA LEU A 183 -5.45 15.45 0.74
C LEU A 183 -4.16 15.66 -0.06
N LEU A 184 -3.00 15.55 0.61
CA LEU A 184 -1.69 15.86 0.03
C LEU A 184 -1.35 15.01 -1.21
N SER A 185 -1.92 13.80 -1.31
CA SER A 185 -1.74 12.92 -2.47
C SER A 185 -2.38 13.43 -3.76
N LYS A 186 -3.24 14.46 -3.69
CA LYS A 186 -3.83 15.11 -4.87
C LYS A 186 -2.88 16.11 -5.53
N PHE A 187 -1.81 16.52 -4.84
CA PHE A 187 -0.77 17.39 -5.38
C PHE A 187 0.38 16.54 -5.91
N SER A 188 1.03 17.02 -6.98
CA SER A 188 2.15 16.29 -7.57
C SER A 188 3.34 16.22 -6.61
N ILE A 189 4.32 15.35 -6.91
CA ILE A 189 5.53 15.31 -6.09
C ILE A 189 6.29 16.61 -6.27
N GLU A 190 6.39 17.08 -7.50
CA GLU A 190 7.11 18.28 -7.90
C GLU A 190 6.52 19.51 -7.21
N GLU A 191 5.20 19.59 -7.14
CA GLU A 191 4.48 20.66 -6.44
C GLU A 191 4.75 20.62 -4.94
N ARG A 192 4.62 19.45 -4.29
CA ARG A 192 4.92 19.33 -2.85
C ARG A 192 6.39 19.59 -2.51
N MET A 193 7.31 19.17 -3.38
CA MET A 193 8.74 19.49 -3.25
C MET A 193 8.98 21.00 -3.38
N SER A 194 8.20 21.70 -4.22
CA SER A 194 8.37 23.15 -4.40
C SER A 194 8.06 23.96 -3.15
N TRP A 195 7.20 23.45 -2.24
CA TRP A 195 6.78 24.15 -1.03
C TRP A 195 7.91 24.39 -0.01
N SER A 196 9.04 23.68 -0.13
CA SER A 196 10.23 23.89 0.72
C SER A 196 11.35 24.68 0.06
N GLN A 197 11.24 25.07 -1.22
CA GLN A 197 12.34 25.68 -1.97
C GLN A 197 12.91 26.95 -1.31
N ASN A 198 12.05 27.82 -0.79
CA ASN A 198 12.44 29.10 -0.17
C ASN A 198 12.67 29.01 1.35
N ARG A 199 12.77 27.79 1.90
CA ARG A 199 12.85 27.56 3.36
C ARG A 199 14.21 27.03 3.76
N GLU A 200 14.85 27.65 4.74
CA GLU A 200 16.15 27.32 5.30
C GLU A 200 16.08 26.49 6.60
N THR A 201 17.14 25.71 6.84
CA THR A 201 17.30 24.88 8.04
C THR A 201 18.68 25.08 8.66
N LYS A 202 18.79 24.86 9.99
CA LYS A 202 20.08 24.95 10.70
C LYS A 202 20.98 23.76 10.34
N VAL A 203 20.38 22.58 10.24
CA VAL A 203 21.04 21.35 9.80
C VAL A 203 20.71 21.11 8.32
N PRO A 204 21.69 20.93 7.43
CA PRO A 204 21.43 20.80 5.99
C PRO A 204 20.48 19.65 5.62
N GLU A 205 20.58 18.51 6.32
CA GLU A 205 19.73 17.34 6.11
C GLU A 205 18.26 17.59 6.40
N ASP A 206 17.95 18.54 7.31
CA ASP A 206 16.57 18.89 7.66
C ASP A 206 15.81 19.48 6.48
N LYS A 207 16.48 19.99 5.43
CA LYS A 207 15.81 20.38 4.17
C LYS A 207 15.01 19.23 3.57
N ALA A 208 15.46 17.99 3.77
CA ALA A 208 14.76 16.79 3.35
C ALA A 208 13.83 16.26 4.46
N TYR A 209 14.29 16.24 5.72
CA TYR A 209 13.49 15.66 6.82
C TYR A 209 12.23 16.46 7.13
N CYS A 210 12.25 17.78 6.91
CA CYS A 210 11.04 18.61 7.01
C CYS A 210 9.99 18.30 5.93
N LEU A 211 10.24 17.40 4.99
CA LEU A 211 9.27 16.91 4.01
C LEU A 211 8.71 15.53 4.33
N PHE A 212 9.20 14.82 5.35
CA PHE A 212 8.79 13.44 5.66
C PHE A 212 7.27 13.33 5.84
N GLY A 213 6.68 14.19 6.68
CA GLY A 213 5.24 14.21 6.90
C GLY A 213 4.43 14.57 5.65
N ILE A 214 4.92 15.50 4.84
CA ILE A 214 4.27 15.95 3.60
C ILE A 214 4.17 14.79 2.59
N PHE A 215 5.14 13.89 2.60
CA PHE A 215 5.19 12.72 1.73
C PHE A 215 4.71 11.41 2.37
N GLY A 216 4.44 11.38 3.67
CA GLY A 216 4.07 10.16 4.39
C GLY A 216 5.23 9.17 4.53
N VAL A 217 6.46 9.67 4.65
CA VAL A 217 7.68 8.88 4.81
C VAL A 217 8.00 8.71 6.30
N TYR A 218 8.23 7.48 6.73
CA TYR A 218 8.52 7.12 8.12
C TYR A 218 9.88 6.43 8.25
N THR A 219 10.94 7.14 7.85
CA THR A 219 12.31 6.61 7.89
C THR A 219 13.13 7.37 8.94
N ASN A 220 14.05 6.69 9.63
CA ASN A 220 14.89 7.34 10.63
C ASN A 220 15.79 8.41 10.01
N PRO A 221 15.88 9.63 10.57
CA PRO A 221 16.85 10.62 10.12
C PRO A 221 18.28 10.11 10.37
N LEU A 222 19.19 10.39 9.44
CA LEU A 222 20.61 10.04 9.51
C LEU A 222 21.43 11.32 9.43
N TYR A 223 21.71 11.96 10.56
CA TYR A 223 22.55 13.15 10.59
C TYR A 223 24.00 12.81 10.25
N GLY A 224 24.63 13.62 9.40
CA GLY A 224 25.95 13.34 8.82
C GLY A 224 25.91 12.69 7.44
N GLU A 225 24.72 12.31 6.93
CA GLU A 225 24.61 11.82 5.55
C GLU A 225 24.75 12.95 4.51
N GLY A 226 24.57 14.21 4.91
CA GLY A 226 24.62 15.37 4.03
C GLY A 226 23.32 15.57 3.23
N GLN A 227 23.01 16.84 2.94
CA GLN A 227 21.74 17.26 2.34
C GLN A 227 21.37 16.49 1.06
N GLY A 228 22.33 16.29 0.14
CA GLY A 228 22.07 15.62 -1.13
C GLY A 228 21.70 14.13 -0.98
N ASN A 229 22.30 13.44 0.01
CA ASN A 229 21.97 12.04 0.28
C ASN A 229 20.62 11.92 1.00
N ALA A 230 20.34 12.82 1.95
CA ALA A 230 19.04 12.89 2.63
C ALA A 230 17.90 13.10 1.61
N TYR A 231 18.07 14.00 0.63
CA TYR A 231 17.11 14.18 -0.47
C TYR A 231 16.96 12.94 -1.35
N ARG A 232 18.07 12.28 -1.71
CA ARG A 232 18.02 11.06 -2.52
C ARG A 232 17.27 9.94 -1.80
N ARG A 233 17.45 9.83 -0.48
CA ARG A 233 16.75 8.87 0.38
C ARG A 233 15.26 9.17 0.45
N LEU A 234 14.89 10.43 0.69
CA LEU A 234 13.51 10.89 0.61
C LEU A 234 12.87 10.51 -0.74
N GLN A 235 13.52 10.84 -1.86
CA GLN A 235 13.00 10.51 -3.19
C GLN A 235 12.82 9.00 -3.41
N LYS A 236 13.73 8.18 -2.88
CA LYS A 236 13.62 6.71 -2.95
C LYS A 236 12.39 6.22 -2.18
N GLU A 237 12.15 6.72 -0.97
CA GLU A 237 10.98 6.37 -0.17
C GLU A 237 9.67 6.87 -0.80
N VAL A 238 9.66 8.09 -1.34
CA VAL A 238 8.50 8.60 -2.08
C VAL A 238 8.17 7.72 -3.29
N LYS A 239 9.19 7.18 -3.96
CA LYS A 239 9.03 6.25 -5.08
C LYS A 239 8.55 4.86 -4.62
N SER A 240 8.99 4.37 -3.46
CA SER A 240 8.54 3.08 -2.91
C SER A 240 7.09 3.16 -2.42
N LEU A 241 6.67 4.28 -1.82
CA LEU A 241 5.26 4.56 -1.50
C LEU A 241 4.35 4.59 -2.75
N ARG A 242 4.97 4.83 -3.92
CA ARG A 242 4.35 4.77 -5.24
C ARG A 242 4.40 3.39 -5.89
N GLU A 243 4.88 2.35 -5.21
CA GLU A 243 4.97 1.00 -5.79
C GLU A 243 3.68 0.68 -6.53
N GLN A 244 3.82 0.59 -7.86
CA GLN A 244 2.72 0.23 -8.72
C GLN A 244 2.23 -1.13 -8.26
N PRO A 245 0.92 -1.38 -8.33
CA PRO A 245 0.39 -2.69 -8.02
C PRO A 245 1.18 -3.76 -8.76
N PHE A 246 1.87 -4.58 -7.99
CA PHE A 246 2.66 -5.68 -8.54
C PHE A 246 1.89 -6.98 -8.34
N SER A 247 2.23 -7.94 -9.18
CA SER A 247 1.66 -9.27 -9.14
C SER A 247 2.70 -10.23 -8.61
N THR A 248 2.37 -11.02 -7.58
CA THR A 248 3.24 -12.11 -7.12
C THR A 248 2.99 -13.41 -7.87
N VAL A 249 2.18 -13.41 -8.93
CA VAL A 249 1.89 -14.60 -9.73
C VAL A 249 3.21 -15.09 -10.37
N PRO A 250 3.74 -16.27 -9.98
CA PRO A 250 5.05 -16.72 -10.43
C PRO A 250 5.02 -17.37 -11.83
N PHE A 251 3.85 -17.36 -12.49
CA PHE A 251 3.60 -18.03 -13.76
C PHE A 251 3.34 -17.02 -14.87
N SER A 252 4.01 -17.19 -16.01
CA SER A 252 3.73 -16.43 -17.22
C SER A 252 2.33 -16.74 -17.78
N ARG A 253 1.67 -15.74 -18.37
CA ARG A 253 0.43 -15.92 -19.13
C ARG A 253 0.63 -16.93 -20.25
N ASP A 254 -0.30 -17.87 -20.43
CA ASP A 254 -0.24 -18.82 -21.55
C ASP A 254 -0.81 -18.16 -22.82
N PRO A 255 -0.01 -17.90 -23.86
CA PRO A 255 -0.51 -17.31 -25.10
C PRO A 255 -1.49 -18.23 -25.86
N ASN A 256 -1.51 -19.52 -25.52
CA ASN A 256 -2.40 -20.51 -26.12
C ASN A 256 -3.49 -20.97 -25.12
N PHE A 257 -3.85 -20.11 -24.16
CA PHE A 257 -4.93 -20.42 -23.23
C PHE A 257 -6.24 -20.65 -24.00
N ILE A 258 -6.90 -21.78 -23.74
CA ILE A 258 -8.21 -22.08 -24.31
C ILE A 258 -9.27 -21.47 -23.40
N ASP A 259 -10.00 -20.52 -23.96
CA ASP A 259 -10.95 -19.73 -23.20
C ASP A 259 -12.12 -20.56 -22.65
N ARG A 260 -12.52 -20.23 -21.42
CA ARG A 260 -13.66 -20.82 -20.69
C ARG A 260 -14.53 -19.67 -20.17
N PRO A 261 -15.35 -19.06 -21.04
CA PRO A 261 -16.07 -17.83 -20.73
C PRO A 261 -16.94 -17.96 -19.48
N GLU A 262 -17.66 -19.08 -19.32
CA GLU A 262 -18.50 -19.32 -18.14
C GLU A 262 -17.73 -19.29 -16.80
N ILE A 263 -16.46 -19.70 -16.81
CA ILE A 263 -15.61 -19.73 -15.61
C ILE A 263 -15.02 -18.35 -15.36
N LEU A 264 -14.52 -17.68 -16.40
CA LEU A 264 -13.93 -16.34 -16.28
C LEU A 264 -15.00 -15.30 -15.90
N GLU A 265 -16.17 -15.33 -16.53
CA GLU A 265 -17.29 -14.46 -16.18
C GLU A 265 -17.75 -14.68 -14.73
N TRP A 266 -17.80 -15.93 -14.28
CA TRP A 266 -18.12 -16.25 -12.90
C TRP A 266 -17.04 -15.71 -11.93
N LEU A 267 -15.76 -15.84 -12.27
CA LEU A 267 -14.65 -15.28 -11.48
C LEU A 267 -14.72 -13.76 -11.42
N HIS A 268 -14.93 -13.07 -12.54
CA HIS A 268 -15.10 -11.61 -12.57
C HIS A 268 -16.28 -11.18 -11.71
N LYS A 269 -17.45 -11.81 -11.90
CA LYS A 269 -18.65 -11.50 -11.12
C LYS A 269 -18.44 -11.69 -9.62
N LYS A 270 -17.81 -12.79 -9.21
CA LYS A 270 -17.65 -13.14 -7.79
C LYS A 270 -16.49 -12.46 -7.10
N CYS A 271 -15.42 -12.14 -7.80
CA CYS A 271 -14.31 -11.39 -7.24
C CYS A 271 -14.56 -9.88 -7.20
N ASP A 272 -15.53 -9.38 -7.98
CA ASP A 272 -15.99 -7.98 -7.91
C ASP A 272 -16.96 -7.74 -6.74
N GLU A 273 -17.55 -8.79 -6.18
CA GLU A 273 -18.36 -8.72 -4.95
C GLU A 273 -17.45 -8.48 -3.73
N GLN A 274 -17.79 -7.49 -2.89
CA GLN A 274 -16.96 -7.03 -1.77
C GLN A 274 -16.63 -8.17 -0.78
N SER A 275 -15.34 -8.42 -0.54
CA SER A 275 -14.83 -9.38 0.46
C SER A 275 -15.24 -10.85 0.26
N THR A 276 -15.34 -11.30 -0.98
CA THR A 276 -15.78 -12.67 -1.32
C THR A 276 -14.61 -13.65 -1.45
N ARG A 277 -14.79 -14.88 -0.94
CA ARG A 277 -13.88 -16.01 -1.21
C ARG A 277 -14.46 -16.92 -2.27
N VAL A 278 -13.65 -17.25 -3.28
CA VAL A 278 -14.02 -18.12 -4.38
C VAL A 278 -13.14 -19.35 -4.43
N ALA A 279 -13.72 -20.50 -4.77
CA ALA A 279 -12.99 -21.74 -4.97
C ALA A 279 -13.41 -22.40 -6.29
N LEU A 280 -12.43 -22.73 -7.13
CA LEU A 280 -12.63 -23.62 -8.28
C LEU A 280 -12.33 -25.05 -7.86
N ILE A 281 -13.32 -25.93 -7.97
CA ILE A 281 -13.17 -27.36 -7.64
C ILE A 281 -13.26 -28.19 -8.91
N GLY A 282 -12.44 -29.23 -9.02
CA GLY A 282 -12.46 -30.12 -10.17
C GLY A 282 -11.29 -31.08 -10.13
N ILE A 283 -11.34 -32.09 -10.99
CA ILE A 283 -10.34 -33.16 -11.06
C ILE A 283 -8.92 -32.63 -11.37
N GLY A 284 -7.90 -33.41 -11.01
CA GLY A 284 -6.52 -33.12 -11.39
C GLY A 284 -6.38 -32.94 -12.91
N GLY A 285 -5.65 -31.92 -13.36
CA GLY A 285 -5.44 -31.68 -14.80
C GLY A 285 -6.59 -30.98 -15.56
N ILE A 286 -7.68 -30.61 -14.88
CA ILE A 286 -8.85 -29.97 -15.51
C ILE A 286 -8.64 -28.49 -15.91
N GLY A 287 -7.52 -27.88 -15.52
CA GLY A 287 -7.19 -26.50 -15.88
C GLY A 287 -7.50 -25.42 -14.83
N LYS A 288 -7.78 -25.79 -13.56
CA LYS A 288 -8.05 -24.84 -12.46
C LYS A 288 -7.02 -23.72 -12.35
N SER A 289 -5.74 -24.09 -12.21
CA SER A 289 -4.64 -23.13 -12.05
C SER A 289 -4.47 -22.24 -13.27
N GLN A 290 -4.70 -22.76 -14.49
CA GLN A 290 -4.61 -22.00 -15.73
C GLN A 290 -5.73 -20.95 -15.85
N ALA A 291 -6.97 -21.31 -15.51
CA ALA A 291 -8.09 -20.36 -15.48
C ALA A 291 -7.86 -19.24 -14.47
N VAL A 292 -7.29 -19.59 -13.32
CA VAL A 292 -6.90 -18.66 -12.25
C VAL A 292 -5.78 -17.71 -12.71
N ILE A 293 -4.72 -18.22 -13.34
CA ILE A 293 -3.63 -17.41 -13.89
C ILE A 293 -4.18 -16.45 -14.95
N GLU A 294 -4.96 -16.94 -15.92
CA GLU A 294 -5.53 -16.08 -16.96
C GLU A 294 -6.41 -14.97 -16.37
N TYR A 295 -7.28 -15.30 -15.41
CA TYR A 295 -8.08 -14.31 -14.68
C TYR A 295 -7.19 -13.22 -14.04
N THR A 296 -6.09 -13.58 -13.39
CA THR A 296 -5.19 -12.59 -12.78
C THR A 296 -4.55 -11.65 -13.81
N TYR A 297 -4.23 -12.14 -15.01
CA TYR A 297 -3.74 -11.29 -16.09
C TYR A 297 -4.84 -10.35 -16.62
N GLN A 298 -6.06 -10.84 -16.81
CA GLN A 298 -7.18 -10.00 -17.23
C GLN A 298 -7.52 -8.91 -16.21
N VAL A 299 -7.45 -9.19 -14.91
CA VAL A 299 -7.63 -8.17 -13.86
C VAL A 299 -6.57 -7.08 -13.96
N ARG A 300 -5.31 -7.44 -14.24
CA ARG A 300 -4.24 -6.46 -14.40
C ARG A 300 -4.39 -5.62 -15.66
N ASP A 301 -4.80 -6.23 -16.77
CA ASP A 301 -5.04 -5.55 -18.04
C ASP A 301 -6.22 -4.56 -17.90
N ASN A 302 -7.32 -4.99 -17.28
CA ASN A 302 -8.53 -4.19 -17.13
C ASN A 302 -8.45 -3.17 -15.98
N ARG A 303 -7.67 -3.47 -14.94
CA ARG A 303 -7.53 -2.65 -13.73
C ARG A 303 -6.05 -2.61 -13.29
N PRO A 304 -5.20 -1.82 -13.96
CA PRO A 304 -3.77 -1.74 -13.68
C PRO A 304 -3.42 -1.18 -12.30
N GLN A 305 -4.44 -0.71 -11.54
CA GLN A 305 -4.33 -0.22 -10.17
C GLN A 305 -4.54 -1.33 -9.11
N THR A 306 -4.68 -2.60 -9.52
CA THR A 306 -5.05 -3.74 -8.65
C THR A 306 -3.85 -4.60 -8.26
N TRP A 307 -3.74 -4.94 -6.98
CA TRP A 307 -2.71 -5.83 -6.46
C TRP A 307 -3.18 -7.28 -6.57
N VAL A 308 -2.30 -8.16 -7.05
CA VAL A 308 -2.62 -9.59 -7.20
C VAL A 308 -1.61 -10.41 -6.43
N PHE A 309 -2.08 -11.14 -5.42
CA PHE A 309 -1.24 -12.02 -4.62
C PHE A 309 -1.55 -13.49 -4.87
N TRP A 310 -0.50 -14.25 -5.18
CA TRP A 310 -0.45 -15.71 -5.24
C TRP A 310 0.11 -16.28 -3.93
N SER A 311 -0.59 -17.24 -3.33
CA SER A 311 -0.12 -18.02 -2.17
C SER A 311 0.24 -19.45 -2.59
N GLU A 312 1.28 -20.02 -1.97
CA GLU A 312 1.76 -21.39 -2.21
C GLU A 312 0.68 -22.46 -1.93
N ASN A 313 -0.31 -22.14 -1.07
CA ASN A 313 -1.45 -23.03 -0.77
C ASN A 313 -2.54 -23.02 -1.87
N GLY A 314 -2.29 -22.44 -3.05
CA GLY A 314 -3.23 -22.42 -4.17
C GLY A 314 -4.42 -21.45 -4.01
N SER A 315 -4.37 -20.56 -3.01
CA SER A 315 -5.35 -19.50 -2.79
C SER A 315 -4.89 -18.21 -3.49
N ILE A 316 -5.77 -17.59 -4.30
CA ILE A 316 -5.55 -16.23 -4.79
C ILE A 316 -6.19 -15.27 -3.79
N ILE A 317 -5.43 -14.28 -3.34
CA ILE A 317 -5.99 -13.15 -2.60
C ILE A 317 -5.86 -11.92 -3.52
N VAL A 318 -6.99 -11.47 -4.07
CA VAL A 318 -7.07 -10.18 -4.77
C VAL A 318 -7.44 -9.14 -3.73
N THR A 319 -6.54 -8.19 -3.44
CA THR A 319 -6.82 -7.11 -2.49
C THR A 319 -6.84 -5.75 -3.18
N PHE A 320 -7.69 -4.87 -2.65
CA PHE A 320 -7.62 -3.44 -2.94
C PHE A 320 -7.12 -2.72 -1.68
N ARG A 321 -6.17 -1.80 -1.91
CA ARG A 321 -5.61 -0.77 -1.01
C ARG A 321 -5.99 -0.93 0.47
N TYR A 322 -5.10 -1.52 1.28
CA TYR A 322 -4.81 -1.32 2.72
C TYR A 322 -4.29 -2.64 3.34
N ARG A 323 -3.16 -2.53 4.07
CA ARG A 323 -2.21 -3.62 4.38
C ARG A 323 -2.53 -4.40 5.67
N ASP A 324 -3.40 -3.89 6.56
CA ASP A 324 -3.59 -4.45 7.91
C ASP A 324 -4.88 -5.27 8.11
N ALA A 325 -5.72 -5.40 7.08
CA ALA A 325 -6.95 -6.19 7.12
C ALA A 325 -6.74 -7.69 6.84
N VAL A 326 -5.54 -8.08 6.36
CA VAL A 326 -5.25 -9.44 5.86
C VAL A 326 -5.28 -10.52 6.95
N LEU A 327 -4.95 -10.16 8.19
CA LEU A 327 -4.96 -11.11 9.32
C LEU A 327 -6.37 -11.42 9.85
N LYS A 328 -7.43 -10.75 9.33
CA LYS A 328 -8.85 -11.09 9.57
C LYS A 328 -9.49 -11.89 8.41
N ILE A 329 -8.74 -12.21 7.35
CA ILE A 329 -9.22 -12.82 6.07
C ILE A 329 -9.50 -14.34 6.19
N VAL A 330 -9.74 -14.90 7.37
CA VAL A 330 -10.11 -16.33 7.52
C VAL A 330 -11.45 -16.43 8.25
N GLY A 331 -12.44 -17.10 7.64
CA GLY A 331 -13.88 -17.00 7.94
C GLY A 331 -14.74 -17.74 6.89
N ASP A 332 -15.90 -18.26 7.27
CA ASP A 332 -16.31 -19.62 6.87
C ASP A 332 -17.19 -19.81 5.62
N ASN A 333 -17.43 -18.80 4.78
CA ASN A 333 -18.31 -18.95 3.61
C ASN A 333 -17.56 -18.93 2.26
N TRP A 334 -17.41 -20.09 1.63
CA TRP A 334 -16.78 -20.24 0.31
C TRP A 334 -17.83 -20.23 -0.81
N ASN A 335 -17.61 -19.41 -1.84
CA ASN A 335 -18.37 -19.51 -3.10
C ASN A 335 -17.66 -20.49 -4.04
N VAL A 336 -18.26 -21.66 -4.23
CA VAL A 336 -17.65 -22.78 -4.95
C VAL A 336 -18.21 -22.90 -6.38
N LYS A 337 -17.33 -23.04 -7.37
CA LYS A 337 -17.70 -23.35 -8.76
C LYS A 337 -17.01 -24.65 -9.21
N PRO A 338 -17.77 -25.69 -9.59
CA PRO A 338 -17.20 -26.89 -10.19
C PRO A 338 -16.74 -26.62 -11.63
N MET A 339 -15.56 -27.11 -11.99
CA MET A 339 -15.04 -27.13 -13.35
C MET A 339 -15.29 -28.49 -14.01
N LYS A 340 -15.88 -28.44 -15.21
CA LYS A 340 -16.09 -29.61 -16.08
C LYS A 340 -14.90 -29.80 -17.04
N ALA A 341 -14.86 -30.95 -17.71
CA ALA A 341 -13.97 -31.18 -18.84
C ALA A 341 -14.18 -30.14 -19.97
N LEU A 342 -13.26 -30.07 -20.91
CA LEU A 342 -13.43 -29.19 -22.07
C LEU A 342 -14.63 -29.65 -22.90
N GLU A 343 -15.32 -28.71 -23.52
CA GLU A 343 -16.26 -29.04 -24.57
C GLU A 343 -15.51 -29.56 -25.81
N LYS A 344 -16.20 -30.31 -26.67
CA LYS A 344 -15.59 -30.94 -27.85
C LYS A 344 -14.80 -29.94 -28.70
N ASN A 345 -15.35 -28.77 -28.95
CA ASN A 345 -14.70 -27.73 -29.76
C ASN A 345 -13.44 -27.17 -29.07
N GLN A 346 -13.51 -26.93 -27.76
CA GLN A 346 -12.38 -26.44 -26.96
C GLN A 346 -11.25 -27.47 -26.88
N ALA A 347 -11.60 -28.75 -26.75
CA ALA A 347 -10.64 -29.85 -26.70
C ALA A 347 -9.97 -30.10 -28.06
N LEU A 348 -10.73 -30.00 -29.15
CA LEU A 348 -10.21 -30.07 -30.51
C LEU A 348 -9.25 -28.91 -30.78
N GLN A 349 -9.65 -27.69 -30.41
CA GLN A 349 -8.79 -26.51 -30.53
C GLN A 349 -7.48 -26.69 -29.76
N LEU A 350 -7.53 -27.20 -28.52
CA LEU A 350 -6.34 -27.47 -27.72
C LEU A 350 -5.42 -28.48 -28.42
N LEU A 351 -5.97 -29.59 -28.92
CA LEU A 351 -5.20 -30.64 -29.58
C LEU A 351 -4.55 -30.14 -30.88
N GLN A 352 -5.32 -29.43 -31.70
CA GLN A 352 -4.85 -28.81 -32.95
C GLN A 352 -3.70 -27.82 -32.71
N GLN A 353 -3.85 -26.94 -31.71
CA GLN A 353 -2.80 -26.00 -31.33
C GLN A 353 -1.53 -26.70 -30.86
N LYS A 354 -1.65 -27.78 -30.08
CA LYS A 354 -0.49 -28.53 -29.57
C LYS A 354 0.18 -29.40 -30.63
N LEU A 355 -0.56 -29.91 -31.62
CA LEU A 355 -0.01 -30.69 -32.72
C LEU A 355 0.46 -29.83 -33.91
N HIS A 356 0.14 -28.53 -33.92
CA HIS A 356 0.36 -27.63 -35.05
C HIS A 356 -0.35 -28.11 -36.34
N ILE A 357 -1.57 -28.66 -36.20
CA ILE A 357 -2.38 -29.18 -37.30
C ILE A 357 -3.69 -28.38 -37.38
N THR A 358 -4.13 -28.04 -38.58
CA THR A 358 -5.33 -27.23 -38.83
C THR A 358 -6.53 -28.03 -39.34
N SER A 359 -6.33 -29.26 -39.82
CA SER A 359 -7.41 -30.13 -40.29
C SER A 359 -8.02 -30.94 -39.14
N GLU A 360 -9.35 -31.02 -39.11
CA GLU A 360 -10.06 -31.99 -38.28
C GLU A 360 -9.96 -33.39 -38.90
N ASP A 361 -9.73 -34.39 -38.05
CA ASP A 361 -9.63 -35.80 -38.42
C ASP A 361 -10.52 -36.60 -37.46
N ASP A 362 -11.22 -37.62 -37.97
CA ASP A 362 -12.07 -38.53 -37.21
C ASP A 362 -11.26 -39.22 -36.08
N ASP A 363 -9.96 -39.44 -36.32
CA ASP A 363 -9.07 -40.01 -35.32
C ASP A 363 -8.74 -39.04 -34.17
N MET A 364 -8.76 -37.73 -34.41
CA MET A 364 -8.65 -36.73 -33.32
C MET A 364 -9.87 -36.78 -32.41
N ALA A 365 -11.08 -36.88 -32.98
CA ALA A 365 -12.30 -36.98 -32.18
C ALA A 365 -12.29 -38.23 -31.29
N LYS A 366 -11.92 -39.40 -31.85
CA LYS A 366 -11.80 -40.65 -31.09
C LYS A 366 -10.72 -40.61 -30.00
N LEU A 367 -9.64 -39.86 -30.23
CA LEU A 367 -8.60 -39.64 -29.22
C LEU A 367 -9.10 -38.74 -28.10
N LEU A 368 -9.83 -37.67 -28.41
CA LEU A 368 -10.41 -36.76 -27.40
C LEU A 368 -11.43 -37.48 -26.51
N ASP A 369 -12.27 -38.33 -27.10
CA ASP A 369 -13.18 -39.22 -26.35
C ASP A 369 -12.41 -40.12 -25.39
N ALA A 370 -11.30 -40.71 -25.85
CA ALA A 370 -10.47 -41.60 -25.02
C ALA A 370 -9.71 -40.86 -23.90
N LEU A 371 -9.53 -39.55 -24.01
CA LEU A 371 -8.85 -38.70 -23.02
C LEU A 371 -9.83 -37.94 -22.11
N ASP A 372 -11.13 -38.27 -22.18
CA ASP A 372 -12.22 -37.67 -21.41
C ASP A 372 -12.25 -36.14 -21.50
N TYR A 373 -11.75 -35.58 -22.60
CA TYR A 373 -11.65 -34.13 -22.81
C TYR A 373 -10.85 -33.38 -21.71
N ILE A 374 -9.94 -34.07 -21.01
CA ILE A 374 -9.14 -33.48 -19.93
C ILE A 374 -7.95 -32.71 -20.54
N PRO A 375 -7.82 -31.38 -20.31
CA PRO A 375 -6.78 -30.54 -20.95
C PRO A 375 -5.35 -31.07 -20.81
N LEU A 376 -5.02 -31.57 -19.62
CA LEU A 376 -3.69 -32.08 -19.35
C LEU A 376 -3.41 -33.41 -20.07
N ALA A 377 -4.40 -34.30 -20.13
CA ALA A 377 -4.27 -35.56 -20.86
C ALA A 377 -4.07 -35.30 -22.36
N ILE A 378 -4.82 -34.33 -22.91
CA ILE A 378 -4.67 -33.86 -24.29
C ILE A 378 -3.27 -33.30 -24.55
N THR A 379 -2.78 -32.42 -23.66
CA THR A 379 -1.45 -31.82 -23.79
C THR A 379 -0.33 -32.87 -23.71
N GLN A 380 -0.47 -33.86 -22.83
CA GLN A 380 0.48 -34.98 -22.71
C GLN A 380 0.45 -35.87 -23.94
N ALA A 381 -0.72 -36.20 -24.47
CA ALA A 381 -0.87 -37.00 -25.69
C ALA A 381 -0.24 -36.29 -26.89
N ALA A 382 -0.56 -35.02 -27.11
CA ALA A 382 0.00 -34.22 -28.20
C ALA A 382 1.53 -34.13 -28.12
N ALA A 383 2.07 -33.89 -26.93
CA ALA A 383 3.51 -33.82 -26.75
C ALA A 383 4.21 -35.18 -26.92
N ASN A 384 3.54 -36.30 -26.61
CA ASN A 384 4.05 -37.65 -26.90
C ASN A 384 4.11 -37.90 -28.41
N ILE A 385 3.07 -37.50 -29.14
CA ILE A 385 2.98 -37.58 -30.60
C ILE A 385 4.10 -36.75 -31.24
N ASN A 386 4.24 -35.47 -30.88
CA ASN A 386 5.26 -34.58 -31.44
C ASN A 386 6.70 -35.08 -31.21
N ARG A 387 6.96 -35.76 -30.09
CA ARG A 387 8.29 -36.31 -29.78
C ARG A 387 8.65 -37.55 -30.59
N ARG A 388 7.69 -38.22 -31.23
CA ARG A 388 7.90 -39.47 -31.95
C ARG A 388 7.62 -39.26 -33.45
N PRO A 389 8.66 -39.08 -34.28
CA PRO A 389 8.51 -38.69 -35.70
C PRO A 389 7.68 -39.63 -36.59
N ARG A 390 7.38 -40.85 -36.12
CA ARG A 390 6.64 -41.89 -36.87
C ARG A 390 5.27 -42.21 -36.27
N VAL A 391 4.84 -41.49 -35.24
CA VAL A 391 3.57 -41.75 -34.56
C VAL A 391 2.52 -40.76 -35.06
N THR A 392 1.46 -41.28 -35.66
CA THR A 392 0.25 -40.53 -36.00
C THR A 392 -0.73 -40.54 -34.84
N VAL A 393 -1.76 -39.69 -34.89
CA VAL A 393 -2.88 -39.68 -33.93
C VAL A 393 -3.49 -41.08 -33.80
N LEU A 394 -3.75 -41.75 -34.93
CA LEU A 394 -4.28 -43.11 -34.99
C LEU A 394 -3.34 -44.13 -34.34
N SER A 395 -2.03 -44.06 -34.63
CA SER A 395 -1.05 -44.98 -34.05
C SER A 395 -0.95 -44.81 -32.54
N TYR A 396 -0.99 -43.56 -32.05
CA TYR A 396 -1.02 -43.26 -30.62
C TYR A 396 -2.30 -43.76 -29.95
N LEU A 397 -3.46 -43.55 -30.60
CA LEU A 397 -4.76 -44.00 -30.09
C LEU A 397 -4.80 -45.52 -29.94
N ASN A 398 -4.29 -46.25 -30.92
CA ASN A 398 -4.19 -47.71 -30.85
C ASN A 398 -3.27 -48.13 -29.69
N GLU A 399 -2.08 -47.54 -29.57
CA GLU A 399 -1.14 -47.82 -28.47
C GLU A 399 -1.75 -47.50 -27.08
N PHE A 400 -2.56 -46.43 -27.02
CA PHE A 400 -3.25 -46.01 -25.80
C PHE A 400 -4.35 -46.99 -25.39
N ARG A 401 -5.06 -47.58 -26.36
CA ARG A 401 -6.15 -48.55 -26.15
C ARG A 401 -5.69 -49.99 -25.97
N GLU A 402 -4.45 -50.32 -26.29
CA GLU A 402 -3.90 -51.69 -26.18
C GLU A 402 -4.00 -52.28 -24.77
N SER A 403 -3.78 -51.48 -23.73
CA SER A 403 -4.02 -51.88 -22.34
C SER A 403 -4.04 -50.69 -21.41
N GLU A 404 -4.75 -50.81 -20.28
CA GLU A 404 -4.78 -49.76 -19.24
C GLU A 404 -3.36 -49.40 -18.74
N HIS A 405 -2.51 -50.41 -18.55
CA HIS A 405 -1.13 -50.20 -18.11
C HIS A 405 -0.32 -49.40 -19.14
N ARG A 406 -0.51 -49.67 -20.43
CA ARG A 406 0.18 -48.96 -21.52
C ARG A 406 -0.33 -47.54 -21.69
N GLY A 407 -1.65 -47.33 -21.66
CA GLY A 407 -2.26 -45.98 -21.67
C GLY A 407 -1.77 -45.11 -20.50
N ARG A 408 -1.70 -45.67 -19.29
CA ARG A 408 -1.12 -44.98 -18.11
C ARG A 408 0.33 -44.59 -18.34
N ARG A 409 1.17 -45.50 -18.83
CA ARG A 409 2.59 -45.25 -19.08
C ARG A 409 2.82 -44.16 -20.15
N LEU A 410 1.91 -44.03 -21.12
CA LEU A 410 1.98 -42.98 -22.14
C LEU A 410 1.71 -41.59 -21.57
N LEU A 411 0.88 -41.48 -20.53
CA LEU A 411 0.58 -40.24 -19.80
C LEU A 411 1.57 -39.93 -18.64
N ASP A 412 2.38 -40.92 -18.23
CA ASP A 412 3.29 -40.88 -17.07
C ASP A 412 4.65 -40.22 -17.34
N ARG A 413 5.06 -40.05 -18.61
CA ARG A 413 6.36 -39.45 -18.91
C ARG A 413 6.34 -37.98 -18.54
N ASP A 414 7.04 -37.61 -17.46
CA ASP A 414 7.18 -36.22 -17.03
C ASP A 414 7.82 -35.40 -18.15
N LEU A 415 7.04 -34.54 -18.80
CA LEU A 415 7.46 -33.87 -20.03
C LEU A 415 8.21 -32.56 -19.78
N GLY A 416 8.57 -32.25 -18.53
CA GLY A 416 9.33 -31.03 -18.22
C GLY A 416 8.57 -29.76 -18.58
N ASP A 417 7.26 -29.73 -18.31
CA ASP A 417 6.52 -28.46 -18.37
C ASP A 417 6.98 -27.61 -17.19
N LEU A 418 7.81 -26.59 -17.47
CA LEU A 418 8.43 -25.66 -16.51
C LEU A 418 7.43 -24.91 -15.61
N ARG A 419 6.12 -25.15 -15.80
CA ARG A 419 5.00 -24.44 -15.19
C ARG A 419 4.38 -25.19 -14.00
N ARG A 420 5.06 -26.20 -13.43
CA ARG A 420 4.49 -27.10 -12.40
C ARG A 420 5.31 -27.26 -11.13
N ASP A 421 4.60 -27.27 -10.00
CA ASP A 421 5.03 -27.85 -8.72
C ASP A 421 5.19 -29.38 -8.89
N GLY A 422 6.37 -29.90 -8.52
CA GLY A 422 6.76 -31.30 -8.63
C GLY A 422 5.88 -32.27 -7.83
N SER A 423 5.05 -31.79 -6.89
CA SER A 423 4.12 -32.62 -6.12
C SER A 423 2.90 -33.12 -6.92
N ALA A 424 2.55 -32.48 -8.04
CA ALA A 424 1.33 -32.74 -8.81
C ALA A 424 1.45 -33.86 -9.87
N SER A 425 2.64 -34.47 -10.02
CA SER A 425 2.94 -35.53 -11.02
C SER A 425 2.00 -36.75 -10.88
N ASN A 426 1.48 -37.00 -9.66
CA ASN A 426 0.53 -38.08 -9.38
C ASN A 426 -0.97 -37.72 -9.58
N SER A 427 -1.34 -36.47 -9.85
CA SER A 427 -2.75 -36.03 -9.75
C SER A 427 -3.66 -36.53 -10.87
N VAL A 428 -3.19 -36.64 -12.13
CA VAL A 428 -4.01 -37.20 -13.23
C VAL A 428 -4.18 -38.70 -13.05
N LYS A 429 -3.10 -39.40 -12.69
CA LYS A 429 -3.08 -40.84 -12.41
C LYS A 429 -4.05 -41.23 -11.30
N THR A 430 -3.99 -40.56 -10.15
CA THR A 430 -4.86 -40.84 -8.99
C THR A 430 -6.30 -40.39 -9.24
N THR A 431 -6.53 -39.27 -9.93
CA THR A 431 -7.90 -38.79 -10.17
C THR A 431 -8.59 -39.53 -11.30
N TRP A 432 -7.89 -39.91 -12.39
CA TRP A 432 -8.44 -40.73 -13.46
C TRP A 432 -8.74 -42.15 -12.96
N TYR A 433 -7.87 -42.72 -12.13
CA TYR A 433 -8.14 -44.00 -11.44
C TYR A 433 -9.40 -43.95 -10.56
N MET A 434 -9.61 -42.86 -9.79
CA MET A 434 -10.82 -42.70 -8.96
C MET A 434 -12.10 -42.45 -9.79
N SER A 435 -12.02 -41.71 -10.89
CA SER A 435 -13.17 -41.52 -11.82
C SER A 435 -13.53 -42.82 -12.54
N PHE A 436 -12.54 -43.61 -12.97
CA PHE A 436 -12.75 -44.89 -13.66
C PHE A 436 -13.31 -45.98 -12.71
N GLU A 437 -12.82 -46.04 -11.45
CA GLU A 437 -13.38 -46.88 -10.38
C GLU A 437 -14.83 -46.48 -10.04
N SER A 438 -15.13 -45.19 -9.98
CA SER A 438 -16.50 -44.66 -9.76
C SER A 438 -17.44 -45.02 -10.91
N PHE A 439 -16.96 -44.98 -12.15
CA PHE A 439 -17.71 -45.39 -13.34
C PHE A 439 -18.00 -46.90 -13.34
N ARG A 440 -17.01 -47.72 -12.95
CA ARG A 440 -17.12 -49.18 -12.82
C ARG A 440 -18.10 -49.62 -11.72
N LYS A 441 -18.24 -48.85 -10.64
CA LYS A 441 -19.23 -49.08 -9.57
C LYS A 441 -20.67 -48.71 -9.97
N ASN A 442 -20.85 -47.68 -10.79
CA ASN A 442 -22.18 -47.17 -11.15
C ASN A 442 -22.82 -47.87 -12.36
N HIS A 443 -22.07 -48.67 -13.13
CA HIS A 443 -22.59 -49.42 -14.28
C HIS A 443 -22.04 -50.87 -14.38
N PRO A 444 -22.42 -51.78 -13.46
CA PRO A 444 -21.91 -53.16 -13.43
C PRO A 444 -22.40 -54.07 -14.58
N LEU A 445 -23.37 -53.64 -15.40
CA LEU A 445 -24.00 -54.46 -16.43
C LEU A 445 -23.44 -54.29 -17.86
N LEU A 446 -22.34 -53.56 -18.03
CA LEU A 446 -21.62 -53.47 -19.32
C LEU A 446 -20.37 -54.37 -19.35
N ILE A 447 -20.48 -55.56 -18.75
CA ILE A 447 -19.49 -56.65 -18.89
C ILE A 447 -20.20 -57.82 -19.57
N CYS A 448 -20.27 -57.80 -20.90
CA CYS A 448 -20.54 -59.03 -21.66
C CYS A 448 -20.08 -59.06 -23.12
N CYS A 449 -19.27 -58.10 -23.59
CA CYS A 449 -18.59 -58.26 -24.88
C CYS A 449 -17.16 -57.75 -24.74
N LEU A 450 -16.24 -58.68 -24.49
CA LEU A 450 -14.82 -58.68 -24.87
C LEU A 450 -14.15 -59.82 -24.08
N SER A 451 -14.35 -61.04 -24.59
CA SER A 451 -13.38 -62.14 -24.53
C SER A 451 -12.59 -62.11 -25.83
#